data_AF-A0A2D6IUS2-F1
#
_entry.id   AF-A0A2D6IUS2-F1
#
_cell.length_a   1.000
_cell.length_b   1.000
_cell.length_c   1.000
_cell.angle_alpha   90.00
_cell.angle_beta   90.00
_cell.angle_gamma   90.00
#
_symmetry.space_group_name_H-M   'P 1'
#
loop_
_entity.id
_entity.type
_entity.pdbx_description
1 polymer ?
#
loop_
_entity_poly.entity_id
_entity_poly.type
_entity_poly.pdbx_seq_one_letter_code
_entity_poly.pdbx_strand_id
1 'polypeptide(L)'
;MNVLIVYAHPEPQSFCARMRSVATEVLTDAGHTVVISDLYAENFSATAGSDDFTNRLDPQCLNLGVEQEHAANNNGFAHDIQTGIERLFAADLLIMQFPLWWYSVPAIMKGWIDRVFAYGATYDFGRTWDRGVMQGKRVMLSFTTGAPESTFAPDGRNGDLERVLWPLHAGVFGVCGFQVLPPFVGWAPAWVGDEGRQAIIAQYTQRLRTIESDKPLFFHPHADYNEQSRLRPEIEPATPCQHRGTRKHLR
;
A
#
# COMPACT_ATOMS: atom_id res chain seq x y z
N MET A 1 -13.51 6.42 12.18
CA MET A 1 -12.08 6.50 11.82
C MET A 1 -11.87 7.62 10.81
N ASN A 2 -10.63 8.09 10.70
CA ASN A 2 -10.15 8.86 9.56
C ASN A 2 -9.63 7.90 8.49
N VAL A 3 -10.17 7.96 7.28
CA VAL A 3 -9.77 7.12 6.15
C VAL A 3 -9.09 7.98 5.09
N LEU A 4 -7.91 7.57 4.66
CA LEU A 4 -7.24 8.10 3.48
C LEU A 4 -7.40 7.11 2.33
N ILE A 5 -8.01 7.54 1.23
CA ILE A 5 -8.05 6.78 -0.02
C ILE A 5 -7.05 7.40 -0.99
N VAL A 6 -5.97 6.70 -1.29
CA VAL A 6 -5.01 7.09 -2.33
C VAL A 6 -5.42 6.37 -3.62
N TYR A 7 -5.79 7.14 -4.63
CA TYR A 7 -6.39 6.64 -5.86
C TYR A 7 -5.53 6.97 -7.08
N ALA A 8 -5.32 5.98 -7.94
CA ALA A 8 -4.55 6.15 -9.17
C ALA A 8 -5.25 5.51 -10.37
N HIS A 9 -6.02 6.31 -11.10
CA HIS A 9 -6.47 5.95 -12.45
C HIS A 9 -6.80 7.22 -13.26
N PRO A 10 -6.38 7.33 -14.54
CA PRO A 10 -6.56 8.55 -15.33
C PRO A 10 -7.99 8.77 -15.82
N GLU A 11 -8.77 7.70 -16.01
CA GLU A 11 -10.16 7.76 -16.48
C GLU A 11 -11.17 7.81 -15.31
N PRO A 12 -11.90 8.94 -15.12
CA PRO A 12 -12.88 9.12 -14.05
C PRO A 12 -14.10 8.20 -14.09
N GLN A 13 -14.41 7.61 -15.26
CA GLN A 13 -15.52 6.67 -15.43
C GLN A 13 -15.09 5.20 -15.38
N SER A 14 -13.82 4.93 -15.07
CA SER A 14 -13.31 3.57 -14.99
C SER A 14 -13.98 2.77 -13.87
N PHE A 15 -13.92 1.44 -13.97
CA PHE A 15 -14.39 0.58 -12.88
C PHE A 15 -13.58 0.82 -11.58
N CYS A 16 -12.29 1.14 -11.70
CA CYS A 16 -11.45 1.53 -10.56
C CYS A 16 -11.95 2.84 -9.90
N ALA A 17 -12.37 3.82 -10.71
CA ALA A 17 -13.02 5.05 -10.22
C ALA A 17 -14.35 4.74 -9.51
N ARG A 18 -15.15 3.82 -10.06
CA ARG A 18 -16.40 3.37 -9.41
C ARG A 18 -16.14 2.73 -8.05
N MET A 19 -15.12 1.88 -7.94
CA MET A 19 -14.72 1.30 -6.66
C MET A 19 -14.29 2.39 -5.66
N ARG A 20 -13.48 3.38 -6.08
CA ARG A 20 -13.15 4.55 -5.23
C ARG A 20 -14.43 5.25 -4.74
N SER A 21 -15.38 5.57 -5.62
CA SER A 21 -16.65 6.21 -5.22
C SER A 21 -17.43 5.38 -4.19
N VAL A 22 -17.55 4.07 -4.43
CA VAL A 22 -18.25 3.16 -3.50
C VAL A 22 -17.57 3.13 -2.14
N ALA A 23 -16.23 3.13 -2.09
CA ALA A 23 -15.49 3.23 -0.84
C ALA A 23 -15.81 4.53 -0.09
N THR A 24 -15.78 5.67 -0.79
CA THR A 24 -16.13 6.96 -0.19
C THR A 24 -17.56 6.97 0.34
N GLU A 25 -18.54 6.53 -0.46
CA GLU A 25 -19.96 6.47 -0.09
C GLU A 25 -20.17 5.60 1.15
N VAL A 26 -19.75 4.33 1.08
CA VAL A 26 -20.00 3.34 2.15
C VAL A 26 -19.33 3.71 3.46
N LEU A 27 -18.08 4.20 3.41
CA LEU A 27 -17.35 4.56 4.63
C LEU A 27 -17.88 5.85 5.25
N THR A 28 -18.30 6.83 4.43
CA THR A 28 -18.96 8.04 4.93
C THR A 28 -20.30 7.72 5.57
N ASP A 29 -21.11 6.86 4.94
CA ASP A 29 -22.40 6.39 5.48
C ASP A 29 -22.22 5.61 6.79
N ALA A 30 -21.08 4.93 6.96
CA ALA A 30 -20.69 4.26 8.20
C ALA A 30 -20.16 5.24 9.29
N GLY A 31 -20.17 6.55 9.05
CA GLY A 31 -19.76 7.58 9.99
C GLY A 31 -18.24 7.82 10.05
N HIS A 32 -17.49 7.41 9.03
CA HIS A 32 -16.06 7.71 8.93
C HIS A 32 -15.81 9.05 8.22
N THR A 33 -14.71 9.70 8.57
CA THR A 33 -14.20 10.86 7.83
C THR A 33 -13.32 10.35 6.70
N VAL A 34 -13.68 10.64 5.44
CA VAL A 34 -12.94 10.15 4.27
C VAL A 34 -12.22 11.31 3.56
N VAL A 35 -10.91 11.17 3.38
CA VAL A 35 -10.06 12.06 2.57
C VAL A 35 -9.59 11.28 1.35
N ILE A 36 -9.63 11.91 0.17
CA ILE A 36 -9.17 11.31 -1.08
C ILE A 36 -7.90 12.04 -1.54
N SER A 37 -6.87 11.28 -1.90
CA SER A 37 -5.73 11.75 -2.69
C SER A 37 -5.86 11.15 -4.09
N ASP A 38 -6.46 11.90 -5.00
CA ASP A 38 -6.61 11.52 -6.40
C ASP A 38 -5.37 11.96 -7.17
N LEU A 39 -4.41 11.03 -7.34
CA LEU A 39 -3.08 11.38 -7.83
C LEU A 39 -3.09 11.97 -9.24
N TYR A 40 -4.03 11.55 -10.09
CA TYR A 40 -4.17 12.11 -11.43
C TYR A 40 -4.85 13.48 -11.41
N ALA A 41 -5.92 13.64 -10.63
CA ALA A 41 -6.59 14.94 -10.52
C ALA A 41 -5.71 16.00 -9.82
N GLU A 42 -4.86 15.59 -8.88
CA GLU A 42 -3.89 16.43 -8.17
C GLU A 42 -2.63 16.71 -9.01
N ASN A 43 -2.47 16.11 -10.20
CA ASN A 43 -1.25 16.17 -11.01
C ASN A 43 0.02 15.82 -10.22
N PHE A 44 -0.06 14.79 -9.39
CA PHE A 44 1.03 14.42 -8.49
C PHE A 44 2.31 14.08 -9.27
N SER A 45 3.44 14.71 -8.91
CA SER A 45 4.73 14.42 -9.53
C SER A 45 5.24 13.05 -9.06
N ALA A 46 5.38 12.10 -9.99
CA ALA A 46 5.82 10.75 -9.65
C ALA A 46 7.34 10.62 -9.45
N THR A 47 8.12 11.60 -9.91
CA THR A 47 9.57 11.53 -9.92
C THR A 47 10.15 12.19 -8.68
N ALA A 48 10.82 11.40 -7.84
CA ALA A 48 11.60 11.94 -6.73
C ALA A 48 12.81 12.74 -7.24
N GLY A 49 13.15 13.84 -6.60
CA GLY A 49 14.21 14.73 -7.06
C GLY A 49 14.51 15.89 -6.13
N SER A 50 15.37 16.80 -6.58
CA SER A 50 15.78 17.99 -5.80
C SER A 50 14.60 18.87 -5.39
N ASP A 51 13.56 18.91 -6.21
CA ASP A 51 12.37 19.75 -5.99
C ASP A 51 11.44 19.20 -4.90
N ASP A 52 11.77 18.04 -4.33
CA ASP A 52 11.07 17.46 -3.17
C ASP A 52 11.35 18.21 -1.86
N PHE A 53 12.35 19.11 -1.87
CA PHE A 53 12.85 19.79 -0.68
C PHE A 53 12.86 21.30 -0.85
N THR A 54 12.30 22.03 0.13
CA THR A 54 12.34 23.50 0.18
C THR A 54 13.69 24.02 0.66
N ASN A 55 14.41 23.22 1.45
CA ASN A 55 15.76 23.48 1.94
C ASN A 55 16.54 22.16 1.98
N ARG A 56 17.70 22.15 1.34
CA ARG A 56 18.57 20.99 1.25
C ARG A 56 19.76 21.12 2.17
N LEU A 57 20.16 20.00 2.78
CA LEU A 57 21.35 19.89 3.60
C LEU A 57 22.62 20.04 2.76
N ASP A 58 22.68 19.36 1.61
CA ASP A 58 23.80 19.47 0.66
C ASP A 58 23.28 19.90 -0.71
N PRO A 59 23.42 21.19 -1.10
CA PRO A 59 22.96 21.65 -2.41
C PRO A 59 23.78 21.09 -3.58
N GLN A 60 24.97 20.52 -3.35
CA GLN A 60 25.88 20.05 -4.40
C GLN A 60 25.67 18.59 -4.77
N CYS A 61 25.20 17.75 -3.84
CA CYS A 61 24.98 16.32 -4.07
C CYS A 61 23.64 15.86 -3.51
N LEU A 62 22.74 15.37 -4.37
CA LEU A 62 21.43 14.86 -3.92
C LEU A 62 21.58 13.43 -3.40
N ASN A 63 21.52 13.30 -2.08
CA ASN A 63 21.27 12.02 -1.43
C ASN A 63 19.85 12.00 -0.87
N LEU A 64 18.93 11.32 -1.56
CA LEU A 64 17.51 11.35 -1.22
C LEU A 64 17.23 10.95 0.23
N GLY A 65 17.86 9.89 0.76
CA GLY A 65 17.59 9.44 2.13
C GLY A 65 18.03 10.46 3.18
N VAL A 66 19.21 11.05 3.01
CA VAL A 66 19.74 12.09 3.92
C VAL A 66 18.90 13.36 3.86
N GLU A 67 18.48 13.76 2.66
CA GLU A 67 17.66 14.97 2.46
C GLU A 67 16.24 14.77 2.98
N GLN A 68 15.66 13.56 2.84
CA GLN A 68 14.38 13.20 3.45
C GLN A 68 14.43 13.27 4.97
N GLU A 69 15.47 12.72 5.61
CA GLU A 69 15.64 12.83 7.06
C GLU A 69 15.84 14.28 7.51
N HIS A 70 16.64 15.06 6.77
CA HIS A 70 16.81 16.47 7.05
C HIS A 70 15.47 17.23 6.97
N ALA A 71 14.71 17.02 5.89
CA ALA A 71 13.41 17.64 5.69
C ALA A 71 12.39 17.25 6.76
N ALA A 72 12.36 15.97 7.17
CA ALA A 72 11.50 15.49 8.24
C ALA A 72 11.77 16.19 9.58
N ASN A 73 13.03 16.50 9.87
CA ASN A 73 13.43 17.19 11.10
C ASN A 73 13.28 18.72 11.05
N ASN A 74 13.15 19.31 9.86
CA ASN A 74 13.19 20.76 9.66
C ASN A 74 11.98 21.34 8.91
N ASN A 75 10.91 20.55 8.72
CA ASN A 75 9.74 20.90 7.90
C ASN A 75 10.14 21.34 6.48
N GLY A 76 11.03 20.56 5.85
CA GLY A 76 11.69 20.90 4.60
C GLY A 76 11.12 20.25 3.35
N PHE A 77 9.98 19.57 3.43
CA PHE A 77 9.37 18.91 2.28
C PHE A 77 8.60 19.90 1.38
N ALA A 78 8.59 19.63 0.08
CA ALA A 78 7.68 20.27 -0.85
C ALA A 78 6.20 20.08 -0.43
N HIS A 79 5.35 21.05 -0.77
CA HIS A 79 3.99 21.12 -0.26
C HIS A 79 3.13 19.88 -0.54
N ASP A 80 3.25 19.30 -1.74
CA ASP A 80 2.53 18.10 -2.14
C ASP A 80 2.94 16.87 -1.31
N ILE A 81 4.25 16.73 -1.03
CA ILE A 81 4.80 15.67 -0.18
C ILE A 81 4.35 15.87 1.27
N GLN A 82 4.52 17.08 1.80
CA GLN A 82 4.14 17.42 3.17
C GLN A 82 2.64 17.15 3.41
N THR A 83 1.79 17.55 2.46
CA THR A 83 0.35 17.27 2.50
C THR A 83 0.07 15.76 2.49
N GLY A 84 0.78 15.00 1.66
CA GLY A 84 0.68 13.54 1.63
C GLY A 84 1.05 12.89 2.97
N ILE A 85 2.15 13.34 3.58
CA ILE A 85 2.61 12.88 4.90
C ILE A 85 1.55 13.19 5.96
N GLU A 86 1.05 14.44 6.01
CA GLU A 86 0.04 14.85 6.99
C GLU A 86 -1.25 14.03 6.88
N ARG A 87 -1.74 13.79 5.65
CA ARG A 87 -2.91 12.93 5.40
C ARG A 87 -2.65 11.49 5.86
N LEU A 88 -1.44 10.97 5.62
CA LEU A 88 -1.05 9.62 6.04
C LEU A 88 -1.03 9.49 7.57
N PHE A 89 -0.48 10.48 8.28
CA PHE A 89 -0.44 10.49 9.75
C PHE A 89 -1.83 10.72 10.39
N ALA A 90 -2.71 11.48 9.74
CA ALA A 90 -4.07 11.70 10.23
C ALA A 90 -4.98 10.48 10.06
N ALA A 91 -4.66 9.57 9.13
CA ALA A 91 -5.48 8.40 8.81
C ALA A 91 -5.29 7.25 9.80
N ASP A 92 -6.40 6.62 10.21
CA ASP A 92 -6.41 5.34 10.92
C ASP A 92 -6.39 4.17 9.92
N LEU A 93 -6.98 4.39 8.74
CA LEU A 93 -7.06 3.42 7.64
C LEU A 93 -6.59 4.05 6.32
N LEU A 94 -5.64 3.40 5.67
CA LEU A 94 -5.19 3.70 4.32
C LEU A 94 -5.81 2.70 3.33
N ILE A 95 -6.46 3.19 2.27
CA ILE A 95 -6.92 2.37 1.15
C ILE A 95 -6.15 2.80 -0.10
N MET A 96 -5.40 1.88 -0.69
CA MET A 96 -4.73 2.09 -1.97
C MET A 96 -5.64 1.57 -3.08
N GLN A 97 -6.24 2.46 -3.87
CA GLN A 97 -7.16 2.10 -4.97
C GLN A 97 -6.50 2.27 -6.34
N PHE A 98 -6.26 1.16 -7.06
CA PHE A 98 -5.54 1.21 -8.33
C PHE A 98 -5.86 0.04 -9.29
N PRO A 99 -5.58 0.14 -10.59
CA PRO A 99 -5.47 -1.02 -11.45
C PRO A 99 -4.10 -1.69 -11.29
N LEU A 100 -4.05 -3.03 -11.19
CA LEU A 100 -2.79 -3.76 -11.18
C LEU A 100 -2.12 -3.66 -12.56
N TRP A 101 -1.05 -2.88 -12.66
CA TRP A 101 -0.29 -2.66 -13.88
C TRP A 101 1.09 -3.27 -13.75
N TRP A 102 1.45 -4.15 -14.68
CA TRP A 102 2.74 -4.86 -14.66
C TRP A 102 3.07 -5.47 -13.29
N TYR A 103 2.08 -6.14 -12.68
CA TYR A 103 2.22 -6.81 -11.38
C TYR A 103 2.57 -5.86 -10.22
N SER A 104 2.23 -4.57 -10.35
CA SER A 104 2.46 -3.56 -9.32
C SER A 104 1.41 -2.45 -9.39
N VAL A 105 1.57 -1.44 -8.56
CA VAL A 105 0.81 -0.18 -8.62
C VAL A 105 1.19 0.62 -9.89
N PRO A 106 0.30 1.50 -10.39
CA PRO A 106 0.66 2.48 -11.42
C PRO A 106 1.88 3.31 -11.03
N ALA A 107 2.66 3.75 -12.02
CA ALA A 107 3.89 4.52 -11.77
C ALA A 107 3.65 5.78 -10.91
N ILE A 108 2.52 6.48 -11.09
CA ILE A 108 2.18 7.65 -10.28
C ILE A 108 1.97 7.31 -8.80
N MET A 109 1.39 6.15 -8.50
CA MET A 109 1.21 5.66 -7.13
C MET A 109 2.53 5.15 -6.55
N LYS A 110 3.39 4.53 -7.36
CA LYS A 110 4.74 4.18 -6.93
C LYS A 110 5.55 5.43 -6.58
N GLY A 111 5.45 6.49 -7.38
CA GLY A 111 6.07 7.78 -7.10
C GLY A 111 5.53 8.44 -5.84
N TRP A 112 4.21 8.33 -5.60
CA TRP A 112 3.62 8.78 -4.34
C TRP A 112 4.17 8.02 -3.14
N ILE A 113 4.32 6.70 -3.24
CA ILE A 113 5.00 5.89 -2.21
C ILE A 113 6.43 6.39 -2.02
N ASP A 114 7.22 6.54 -3.08
CA ASP A 114 8.64 6.93 -3.00
C ASP A 114 8.87 8.30 -2.36
N ARG A 115 7.94 9.25 -2.58
CA ARG A 115 8.06 10.63 -2.10
C ARG A 115 7.42 10.83 -0.71
N VAL A 116 6.29 10.16 -0.42
CA VAL A 116 5.53 10.35 0.84
C VAL A 116 5.97 9.38 1.95
N PHE A 117 6.38 8.16 1.61
CA PHE A 117 6.95 7.22 2.59
C PHE A 117 8.44 7.55 2.77
N ALA A 118 8.71 8.76 3.26
CA ALA A 118 10.05 9.33 3.33
C ALA A 118 10.83 8.82 4.54
N TYR A 119 12.13 8.58 4.34
CA TYR A 119 13.06 8.21 5.40
C TYR A 119 13.13 9.33 6.46
N GLY A 120 13.17 8.94 7.74
CA GLY A 120 13.09 9.87 8.89
C GLY A 120 11.66 10.26 9.28
N ALA A 121 10.74 10.32 8.31
CA ALA A 121 9.32 10.61 8.56
C ALA A 121 8.51 9.34 8.87
N THR A 122 8.44 8.38 7.93
CA THR A 122 7.55 7.21 8.04
C THR A 122 8.27 5.92 8.41
N TYR A 123 9.59 5.88 8.28
CA TYR A 123 10.46 4.80 8.72
C TYR A 123 11.90 5.30 8.88
N ASP A 124 12.69 4.63 9.70
CA ASP A 124 14.14 4.82 9.77
C ASP A 124 14.86 3.61 10.37
N PHE A 125 16.14 3.75 10.70
CA PHE A 125 16.87 2.74 11.44
C PHE A 125 16.28 2.51 12.84
N GLY A 126 15.65 1.36 13.03
CA GLY A 126 15.08 0.93 14.32
C GLY A 126 13.57 1.14 14.44
N ARG A 127 12.96 2.02 13.63
CA ARG A 127 11.50 2.18 13.54
C ARG A 127 10.93 1.47 12.33
N THR A 128 11.05 0.14 12.31
CA THR A 128 10.49 -0.73 11.25
C THR A 128 9.72 -1.93 11.81
N TRP A 129 8.85 -2.51 10.97
CA TRP A 129 8.05 -3.71 11.29
C TRP A 129 7.16 -3.52 12.52
N ASP A 130 7.17 -4.44 13.50
CA ASP A 130 6.43 -4.32 14.76
C ASP A 130 6.86 -3.12 15.64
N ARG A 131 7.90 -2.37 15.21
CA ARG A 131 8.35 -1.11 15.83
C ARG A 131 8.19 0.10 14.89
N GLY A 132 7.51 -0.08 13.76
CA GLY A 132 7.34 0.95 12.74
C GLY A 132 6.57 2.18 13.21
N VAL A 133 6.72 3.30 12.49
CA VAL A 133 6.08 4.57 12.83
C VAL A 133 4.55 4.50 12.69
N MET A 134 4.05 3.63 11.80
CA MET A 134 2.63 3.51 11.47
C MET A 134 1.89 2.47 12.32
N GLN A 135 2.45 2.10 13.48
CA GLN A 135 1.81 1.19 14.42
C GLN A 135 0.40 1.67 14.82
N GLY A 136 -0.53 0.72 14.93
CA GLY A 136 -1.95 0.99 15.20
C GLY A 136 -2.76 1.46 13.98
N LYS A 137 -2.12 1.79 12.85
CA LYS A 137 -2.81 2.13 11.60
C LYS A 137 -2.97 0.90 10.71
N ARG A 138 -4.02 0.90 9.89
CA ARG A 138 -4.39 -0.22 9.02
C ARG A 138 -4.25 0.18 7.56
N VAL A 139 -3.95 -0.78 6.69
CA VAL A 139 -3.91 -0.55 5.25
C VAL A 139 -4.55 -1.68 4.47
N MET A 140 -5.32 -1.35 3.43
CA MET A 140 -5.86 -2.32 2.48
C MET A 140 -5.47 -1.93 1.06
N LEU A 141 -4.99 -2.91 0.28
CA LEU A 141 -4.92 -2.79 -1.17
C LEU A 141 -6.28 -3.13 -1.77
N SER A 142 -6.84 -2.21 -2.56
CA SER A 142 -8.06 -2.43 -3.33
C SER A 142 -7.73 -2.21 -4.80
N PHE A 143 -7.77 -3.26 -5.61
CA PHE A 143 -7.33 -3.12 -7.00
C PHE A 143 -8.13 -3.95 -8.00
N THR A 144 -8.05 -3.56 -9.26
CA THR A 144 -8.64 -4.30 -10.37
C THR A 144 -7.58 -5.00 -11.20
N THR A 145 -7.86 -6.18 -11.73
CA THR A 145 -6.93 -6.91 -12.62
C THR A 145 -7.46 -7.00 -14.05
N GLY A 146 -6.56 -7.26 -15.00
CA GLY A 146 -6.93 -7.65 -16.36
C GLY A 146 -7.30 -9.14 -16.50
N ALA A 147 -6.95 -9.97 -15.53
CA ALA A 147 -7.06 -11.42 -15.59
C ALA A 147 -7.90 -12.01 -14.44
N PRO A 148 -8.59 -13.15 -14.63
CA PRO A 148 -9.40 -13.79 -13.60
C PRO A 148 -8.58 -14.28 -12.40
N GLU A 149 -9.25 -14.47 -11.27
CA GLU A 149 -8.68 -14.95 -10.00
C GLU A 149 -7.85 -16.23 -10.16
N SER A 150 -8.36 -17.21 -10.92
CA SER A 150 -7.70 -18.51 -11.12
C SER A 150 -6.29 -18.41 -11.69
N THR A 151 -5.99 -17.33 -12.42
CA THR A 151 -4.65 -17.12 -13.00
C THR A 151 -3.60 -16.72 -11.95
N PHE A 152 -4.03 -16.27 -10.76
CA PHE A 152 -3.18 -15.87 -9.64
C PHE A 152 -3.15 -16.91 -8.50
N ALA A 153 -3.69 -18.11 -8.73
CA ALA A 153 -3.48 -19.23 -7.84
C ALA A 153 -1.97 -19.55 -7.70
N PRO A 154 -1.53 -20.30 -6.67
CA PRO A 154 -0.12 -20.62 -6.48
C PRO A 154 0.57 -21.31 -7.68
N ASP A 155 -0.20 -22.03 -8.48
CA ASP A 155 0.18 -22.70 -9.74
C ASP A 155 -0.36 -21.99 -10.99
N GLY A 156 -1.01 -20.83 -10.82
CA GLY A 156 -1.56 -20.02 -11.88
C GLY A 156 -0.48 -19.35 -12.73
N ARG A 157 -0.80 -19.08 -14.00
CA ARG A 157 0.14 -18.51 -14.99
C ARG A 157 0.69 -17.13 -14.59
N ASN A 158 -0.08 -16.35 -13.84
CA ASN A 158 0.32 -15.02 -13.38
C ASN A 158 1.08 -15.08 -12.04
N GLY A 159 1.22 -16.28 -11.46
CA GLY A 159 1.89 -16.52 -10.19
C GLY A 159 1.00 -16.22 -8.98
N ASP A 160 1.38 -16.83 -7.86
CA ASP A 160 0.75 -16.64 -6.55
C ASP A 160 0.55 -15.16 -6.20
N LEU A 161 -0.71 -14.76 -5.94
CA LEU A 161 -1.06 -13.39 -5.58
C LEU A 161 -0.26 -12.88 -4.38
N GLU A 162 0.01 -13.73 -3.37
CA GLU A 162 0.77 -13.32 -2.20
C GLU A 162 2.19 -12.86 -2.58
N ARG A 163 2.81 -13.52 -3.56
CA ARG A 163 4.13 -13.15 -4.08
C ARG A 163 4.10 -11.88 -4.90
N VAL A 164 3.04 -11.70 -5.69
CA VAL A 164 2.83 -10.46 -6.46
C VAL A 164 2.70 -9.27 -5.51
N LEU A 165 2.03 -9.43 -4.37
CA LEU A 165 1.76 -8.34 -3.42
C LEU A 165 2.84 -8.17 -2.34
N TRP A 166 3.75 -9.13 -2.17
CA TRP A 166 4.83 -9.07 -1.17
C TRP A 166 5.60 -7.74 -1.12
N PRO A 167 6.05 -7.16 -2.27
CA PRO A 167 6.78 -5.90 -2.25
C PRO A 167 5.99 -4.75 -1.63
N LEU A 168 4.65 -4.77 -1.73
CA LEU A 168 3.78 -3.75 -1.16
C LEU A 168 3.44 -4.10 0.29
N HIS A 169 2.82 -5.26 0.51
CA HIS A 169 2.36 -5.71 1.82
C HIS A 169 3.50 -5.70 2.85
N ALA A 170 4.61 -6.38 2.56
CA ALA A 170 5.73 -6.42 3.48
C ALA A 170 6.69 -5.26 3.26
N GLY A 171 7.12 -5.06 2.00
CA GLY A 171 8.24 -4.17 1.67
C GLY A 171 7.96 -2.67 1.89
N VAL A 172 6.70 -2.24 1.77
CA VAL A 172 6.31 -0.85 2.03
C VAL A 172 5.57 -0.76 3.36
N PHE A 173 4.42 -1.43 3.45
CA PHE A 173 3.50 -1.23 4.57
C PHE A 173 3.95 -1.95 5.83
N GLY A 174 4.38 -3.20 5.71
CA GLY A 174 4.94 -3.98 6.82
C GLY A 174 6.17 -3.31 7.40
N VAL A 175 7.12 -2.88 6.56
CA VAL A 175 8.30 -2.11 6.99
C VAL A 175 7.92 -0.86 7.78
N CYS A 176 6.90 -0.11 7.36
CA CYS A 176 6.46 1.09 8.08
C CYS A 176 5.62 0.79 9.35
N GLY A 177 5.24 -0.47 9.57
CA GLY A 177 4.52 -0.93 10.77
C GLY A 177 3.00 -0.92 10.68
N PHE A 178 2.43 -0.83 9.48
CA PHE A 178 0.99 -0.96 9.30
C PHE A 178 0.49 -2.37 9.65
N GLN A 179 -0.72 -2.44 10.17
CA GLN A 179 -1.53 -3.65 10.13
C GLN A 179 -2.12 -3.83 8.72
N VAL A 180 -1.47 -4.68 7.92
CA VAL A 180 -1.87 -4.91 6.52
C VAL A 180 -3.07 -5.85 6.48
N LEU A 181 -4.17 -5.40 5.87
CA LEU A 181 -5.40 -6.18 5.70
C LEU A 181 -5.32 -7.04 4.43
N PRO A 182 -6.05 -8.18 4.39
CA PRO A 182 -6.25 -8.91 3.15
C PRO A 182 -6.77 -7.95 2.04
N PRO A 183 -6.22 -8.06 0.82
CA PRO A 183 -6.59 -7.16 -0.26
C PRO A 183 -8.02 -7.42 -0.72
N PHE A 184 -8.64 -6.42 -1.35
CA PHE A 184 -9.82 -6.62 -2.16
C PHE A 184 -9.45 -6.57 -3.64
N VAL A 185 -9.88 -7.55 -4.43
CA VAL A 185 -9.55 -7.64 -5.85
C VAL A 185 -10.81 -7.66 -6.70
N GLY A 186 -10.98 -6.62 -7.52
CA GLY A 186 -11.93 -6.62 -8.63
C GLY A 186 -11.38 -7.41 -9.80
N TRP A 187 -11.68 -8.71 -9.84
CA TRP A 187 -11.15 -9.62 -10.85
C TRP A 187 -11.75 -9.36 -12.24
N ALA A 188 -10.89 -9.03 -13.21
CA ALA A 188 -11.23 -8.98 -14.64
C ALA A 188 -12.54 -8.21 -14.99
N PRO A 189 -12.79 -6.98 -14.48
CA PRO A 189 -14.08 -6.30 -14.62
C PRO A 189 -14.46 -5.97 -16.07
N ALA A 190 -13.50 -6.02 -17.00
CA ALA A 190 -13.75 -5.89 -18.44
C ALA A 190 -14.42 -7.14 -19.06
N TRP A 191 -14.35 -8.29 -18.39
CA TRP A 191 -14.71 -9.60 -18.95
C TRP A 191 -15.95 -10.25 -18.30
N VAL A 192 -16.47 -9.67 -17.22
CA VAL A 192 -17.54 -10.28 -16.40
C VAL A 192 -18.95 -9.74 -16.69
N GLY A 193 -19.09 -8.82 -17.64
CA GLY A 193 -20.36 -8.17 -17.97
C GLY A 193 -20.90 -7.29 -16.82
N ASP A 194 -22.11 -6.75 -17.01
CA ASP A 194 -22.73 -5.85 -16.02
C ASP A 194 -23.07 -6.56 -14.71
N GLU A 195 -23.68 -7.75 -14.80
CA GLU A 195 -24.04 -8.53 -13.61
C GLU A 195 -22.82 -8.88 -12.77
N GLY A 196 -21.72 -9.31 -13.40
CA GLY A 196 -20.46 -9.57 -12.70
C GLY A 196 -19.84 -8.32 -12.09
N ARG A 197 -19.90 -7.18 -12.79
CA ARG A 197 -19.46 -5.89 -12.23
C ARG A 197 -20.29 -5.49 -11.01
N GLN A 198 -21.61 -5.67 -11.04
CA GLN A 198 -22.47 -5.41 -9.89
C GLN A 198 -22.16 -6.35 -8.72
N ALA A 199 -21.89 -7.63 -8.99
CA ALA A 199 -21.49 -8.59 -7.97
C ALA A 199 -20.16 -8.18 -7.29
N ILE A 200 -19.16 -7.73 -8.06
CA ILE A 200 -17.90 -7.21 -7.50
C ILE A 200 -18.17 -6.01 -6.59
N ILE A 201 -19.01 -5.05 -7.02
CA ILE A 201 -19.35 -3.88 -6.20
C ILE A 201 -20.10 -4.28 -4.93
N ALA A 202 -21.01 -5.26 -5.00
CA ALA A 202 -21.72 -5.77 -3.83
C ALA A 202 -20.77 -6.42 -2.82
N GLN A 203 -19.82 -7.23 -3.29
CA GLN A 203 -18.78 -7.84 -2.44
C GLN A 203 -17.89 -6.77 -1.81
N TYR A 204 -17.47 -5.77 -2.59
CA TYR A 204 -16.65 -4.66 -2.09
C TYR A 204 -17.38 -3.84 -1.03
N THR A 205 -18.66 -3.55 -1.26
CA THR A 205 -19.54 -2.86 -0.30
C THR A 205 -19.62 -3.63 1.01
N GLN A 206 -19.82 -4.95 0.95
CA GLN A 206 -19.89 -5.78 2.14
C GLN A 206 -18.55 -5.80 2.89
N ARG A 207 -17.43 -5.91 2.17
CA ARG A 207 -16.07 -5.84 2.74
C ARG A 207 -15.84 -4.53 3.48
N LEU A 208 -16.20 -3.40 2.88
CA LEU A 208 -16.03 -2.08 3.50
C LEU A 208 -16.87 -1.90 4.77
N ARG A 209 -18.08 -2.46 4.83
CA ARG A 209 -18.94 -2.41 6.02
C ARG A 209 -18.36 -3.15 7.22
N THR A 210 -17.54 -4.16 6.99
CA THR A 210 -16.93 -4.97 8.06
C THR A 210 -15.44 -4.67 8.25
N ILE A 211 -14.91 -3.63 7.58
CA ILE A 211 -13.47 -3.34 7.52
C ILE A 211 -12.86 -3.22 8.91
N GLU A 212 -13.58 -2.64 9.87
CA GLU A 212 -13.13 -2.47 11.26
C GLU A 212 -12.78 -3.80 11.94
N SER A 213 -13.52 -4.87 11.63
CA SER A 213 -13.36 -6.19 12.25
C SER A 213 -12.39 -7.11 11.52
N ASP A 214 -11.87 -6.69 10.36
CA ASP A 214 -11.02 -7.55 9.54
C ASP A 214 -9.69 -7.88 10.21
N LYS A 215 -9.37 -9.18 10.24
CA LYS A 215 -8.10 -9.67 10.76
C LYS A 215 -6.96 -9.28 9.79
N PRO A 216 -5.92 -8.59 10.26
CA PRO A 216 -4.73 -8.33 9.44
C PRO A 216 -4.02 -9.62 9.04
N LEU A 217 -3.23 -9.53 7.97
CA LEU A 217 -2.24 -10.54 7.61
C LEU A 217 -1.23 -10.68 8.76
N PHE A 218 -0.77 -11.90 8.97
CA PHE A 218 0.23 -12.18 10.00
C PHE A 218 1.64 -11.83 9.48
N PHE A 219 2.39 -11.11 10.29
CA PHE A 219 3.83 -10.89 10.13
C PHE A 219 4.51 -11.27 11.45
N HIS A 220 5.59 -12.04 11.39
CA HIS A 220 6.37 -12.34 12.57
C HIS A 220 6.96 -11.05 13.18
N PRO A 221 6.88 -10.85 14.50
CA PRO A 221 7.53 -9.74 15.18
C PRO A 221 9.06 -9.91 15.21
N HIS A 222 9.79 -8.82 15.45
CA HIS A 222 11.26 -8.81 15.59
C HIS A 222 11.77 -9.87 16.57
N ALA A 223 11.02 -10.19 17.63
CA ALA A 223 11.40 -11.18 18.63
C ALA A 223 11.60 -12.60 18.06
N ASP A 224 10.90 -12.93 16.97
CA ASP A 224 10.95 -14.24 16.32
C ASP A 224 12.22 -14.42 15.46
N TYR A 225 12.96 -13.34 15.21
CA TYR A 225 14.18 -13.34 14.43
C TYR A 225 15.43 -13.35 15.32
N ASN A 226 16.52 -13.89 14.77
CA ASN A 226 17.85 -13.86 15.37
C ASN A 226 18.66 -12.61 14.92
N GLU A 227 19.91 -12.48 15.36
CA GLU A 227 20.78 -11.35 15.04
C GLU A 227 21.07 -11.17 13.54
N GLN A 228 20.89 -12.22 12.73
CA GLN A 228 21.03 -12.17 11.27
C GLN A 228 19.69 -11.89 10.56
N SER A 229 18.66 -11.46 11.29
CA SER A 229 17.30 -11.22 10.76
C SER A 229 16.70 -12.46 10.08
N ARG A 230 17.02 -13.66 10.59
CA ARG A 230 16.40 -14.92 10.17
C ARG A 230 15.52 -15.47 11.29
N LEU A 231 14.39 -16.08 10.94
CA LEU A 231 13.54 -16.76 11.91
C LEU A 231 14.36 -17.76 12.72
N ARG A 232 14.15 -17.74 14.04
CA ARG A 232 14.79 -18.71 14.94
C ARG A 232 14.38 -20.14 14.56
N PRO A 233 15.25 -21.15 14.74
CA PRO A 233 14.98 -22.52 14.30
C PRO A 233 13.65 -23.09 14.80
N GLU A 234 13.25 -22.75 16.02
CA GLU A 234 12.01 -23.18 16.69
C GLU A 234 10.74 -22.49 16.22
N ILE A 235 10.85 -21.39 15.45
CA ILE A 235 9.70 -20.65 14.94
C ILE A 235 9.31 -21.14 13.55
N GLU A 236 8.09 -21.63 13.41
CA GLU A 236 7.52 -22.01 12.12
C GLU A 236 7.20 -20.77 11.27
N PRO A 237 7.61 -20.72 9.99
CA PRO A 237 7.29 -19.61 9.11
C PRO A 237 5.78 -19.53 8.84
N ALA A 238 5.20 -18.37 9.13
CA ALA A 238 3.77 -18.10 8.92
C ALA A 238 3.49 -16.75 8.24
N THR A 239 4.48 -15.87 8.09
CA THR A 239 4.32 -14.66 7.26
C THR A 239 4.13 -15.07 5.80
N PRO A 240 3.22 -14.43 5.02
CA PRO A 240 3.11 -14.65 3.59
C PRO A 240 4.48 -14.66 2.89
N CYS A 241 4.64 -15.51 1.88
CA CYS A 241 5.90 -15.73 1.16
C CYS A 241 7.09 -16.30 1.95
N GLN A 242 6.98 -16.53 3.27
CA GLN A 242 7.99 -17.30 4.00
C GLN A 242 7.67 -18.79 3.90
N HIS A 243 8.65 -19.59 3.46
CA HIS A 243 8.50 -21.04 3.37
C HIS A 243 9.79 -21.75 3.81
N ARG A 244 9.66 -22.80 4.62
CA ARG A 244 10.73 -23.77 4.85
C ARG A 244 10.53 -24.92 3.86
N GLY A 245 11.33 -24.95 2.81
CA GLY A 245 11.27 -26.01 1.81
C GLY A 245 12.46 -25.96 0.86
N THR A 246 12.94 -27.13 0.42
CA THR A 246 13.92 -27.20 -0.67
C THR A 246 13.23 -26.73 -1.94
N ARG A 247 13.67 -25.59 -2.50
CA ARG A 247 13.40 -25.26 -3.91
C ARG A 247 14.04 -26.36 -4.74
N LYS A 248 13.30 -27.44 -5.03
CA LYS A 248 13.66 -28.37 -6.09
C LYS A 248 13.58 -27.56 -7.38
N HIS A 249 14.75 -27.25 -7.94
CA HIS A 249 14.95 -26.65 -9.28
C HIS A 249 14.97 -25.11 -9.34
N LEU A 250 16.13 -24.55 -9.00
CA LEU A 250 16.80 -23.56 -9.85
C LEU A 250 18.15 -24.18 -10.21
N ARG A 251 18.19 -24.92 -11.32
CA ARG A 251 19.42 -25.29 -12.02
C ARG A 251 19.46 -24.48 -13.31
#